data_AF-A0A7W8CPP4-F1
#
_entry.id   AF-A0A7W8CPP4-F1
#
_cell.length_a   1.000
_cell.length_b   1.000
_cell.length_c   1.000
_cell.angle_alpha   90.00
_cell.angle_beta   90.00
_cell.angle_gamma   90.00
#
_symmetry.space_group_name_H-M   'P 1'
#
loop_
_entity.id
_entity.type
_entity.pdbx_description
1 polymer ?
#
loop_
_entity_poly.entity_id
_entity_poly.type
_entity_poly.pdbx_seq_one_letter_code
_entity_poly.pdbx_strand_id
1 'polypeptide(L)'
;MFELGDPPPDVVVMSEAELTLDMAALIREAPRTWKEILQNYHGQPYRAVYGAFSNLRHQLGRCDDEPWYRYTFSDTDFAVSPQEGPPSNFDPRHR
;
A
#
# COMPACT_ATOMS: atom_id res chain seq x y z
N MET A 1 7.29 -11.22 19.15
CA MET A 1 8.12 -10.62 18.09
C MET A 1 8.27 -11.68 17.02
N PHE A 2 7.92 -11.39 15.78
CA PHE A 2 8.08 -12.35 14.68
C PHE A 2 9.52 -12.25 14.19
N GLU A 3 10.25 -13.36 14.24
CA GLU A 3 11.64 -13.44 13.80
C GLU A 3 11.67 -13.96 12.35
N LEU A 4 12.33 -13.22 11.46
CA LEU A 4 12.49 -13.59 10.06
C LEU A 4 13.67 -14.57 9.83
N GLY A 5 14.53 -14.76 10.84
CA GLY A 5 15.75 -15.57 10.74
C GLY A 5 16.88 -14.81 10.04
N ASP A 6 17.88 -15.54 9.54
CA ASP A 6 18.98 -14.96 8.75
C ASP A 6 18.52 -14.66 7.32
N PRO A 7 18.89 -13.50 6.75
CA PRO A 7 18.53 -13.16 5.38
C PRO A 7 19.22 -14.13 4.39
N PRO A 8 18.60 -14.38 3.22
CA PRO A 8 19.25 -15.16 2.17
C PRO A 8 20.61 -14.55 1.79
N PRO A 9 21.63 -15.36 1.48
CA PRO A 9 22.99 -14.89 1.25
C PRO A 9 23.14 -13.99 0.00
N ASP A 10 22.23 -14.14 -0.96
CA ASP A 10 22.30 -13.48 -2.28
C ASP A 10 21.24 -12.37 -2.46
N VAL A 11 20.82 -11.71 -1.36
CA VAL A 11 19.86 -10.60 -1.47
C VAL A 11 20.52 -9.40 -2.13
N VAL A 12 20.12 -9.13 -3.37
CA VAL A 12 20.43 -7.87 -4.05
C VAL A 12 19.54 -6.78 -3.47
N VAL A 13 20.14 -5.77 -2.86
CA VAL A 13 19.41 -4.64 -2.29
C VAL A 13 18.72 -3.88 -3.41
N MET A 14 17.40 -3.76 -3.31
CA MET A 14 16.57 -3.00 -4.23
C MET A 14 16.36 -1.58 -3.73
N SER A 15 16.20 -0.63 -4.66
CA SER A 15 15.73 0.71 -4.34
C SER A 15 14.27 0.71 -3.90
N GLU A 16 13.84 1.78 -3.23
CA GLU A 16 12.43 1.93 -2.84
C GLU A 16 11.47 1.92 -4.04
N ALA A 17 11.88 2.47 -5.18
CA ALA A 17 11.07 2.48 -6.40
C ALA A 17 10.92 1.08 -6.99
N GLU A 18 12.00 0.29 -7.03
CA GLU A 18 11.96 -1.11 -7.46
C GLU A 18 11.09 -1.95 -6.51
N LEU A 19 11.27 -1.78 -5.20
CA LEU A 19 10.43 -2.43 -4.18
C LEU A 19 8.96 -2.04 -4.33
N THR A 20 8.65 -0.80 -4.68
CA THR A 20 7.26 -0.35 -4.89
C THR A 20 6.62 -1.09 -6.05
N LEU A 21 7.33 -1.19 -7.19
CA LEU A 21 6.83 -1.90 -8.37
C LEU A 21 6.67 -3.40 -8.11
N ASP A 22 7.69 -4.02 -7.50
CA ASP A 22 7.69 -5.45 -7.18
C ASP A 22 6.60 -5.80 -6.15
N MET A 23 6.47 -5.00 -5.08
CA MET A 23 5.43 -5.19 -4.06
C MET A 23 4.03 -5.01 -4.63
N ALA A 24 3.86 -4.10 -5.58
CA ALA A 24 2.60 -3.95 -6.27
C ALA A 24 2.27 -5.20 -7.11
N ALA A 25 3.25 -5.81 -7.78
CA ALA A 25 3.04 -7.07 -8.49
C ALA A 25 2.70 -8.22 -7.53
N LEU A 26 3.44 -8.34 -6.42
CA LEU A 26 3.22 -9.36 -5.38
C LEU A 26 1.80 -9.34 -4.81
N ILE A 27 1.26 -8.15 -4.50
CA ILE A 27 -0.08 -7.99 -3.93
C ILE A 27 -1.18 -8.16 -5.01
N ARG A 28 -0.89 -7.84 -6.28
CA ARG A 28 -1.83 -8.11 -7.39
C ARG A 28 -1.95 -9.59 -7.72
N GLU A 29 -0.88 -10.36 -7.54
CA GLU A 29 -0.92 -11.81 -7.75
C GLU A 29 -1.91 -12.49 -6.78
N ALA A 30 -1.85 -12.10 -5.50
CA ALA A 30 -2.84 -12.50 -4.51
C ALA A 30 -2.78 -11.58 -3.27
N PRO A 31 -3.89 -11.43 -2.52
CA PRO A 31 -3.89 -10.64 -1.30
C PRO A 31 -2.83 -11.13 -0.30
N ARG A 32 -2.07 -10.21 0.29
CA ARG A 32 -0.96 -10.51 1.22
C ARG A 32 -1.15 -9.84 2.57
N THR A 33 -0.76 -10.54 3.63
CA THR A 33 -0.58 -9.96 4.96
C THR A 33 0.72 -9.17 5.02
N TRP A 34 0.84 -8.27 6.00
CA TRP A 34 2.11 -7.59 6.27
C TRP A 34 3.26 -8.57 6.56
N LYS A 35 2.94 -9.68 7.24
CA LYS A 35 3.89 -10.73 7.55
C LYS A 35 4.46 -11.37 6.27
N GLU A 36 3.59 -11.74 5.34
CA GLU A 36 4.01 -12.34 4.06
C GLU A 36 4.85 -11.37 3.23
N ILE A 37 4.50 -10.07 3.24
CA ILE A 37 5.31 -9.02 2.59
C ILE A 37 6.71 -8.97 3.21
N LEU A 38 6.82 -8.92 4.53
CA LEU A 38 8.13 -8.91 5.22
C LEU A 38 8.95 -10.17 4.97
N GLN A 39 8.29 -11.32 4.86
CA GLN A 39 8.96 -12.59 4.52
C GLN A 39 9.48 -12.59 3.08
N ASN A 40 8.72 -12.05 2.13
CA ASN A 40 9.14 -11.95 0.73
C ASN A 40 10.35 -11.02 0.55
N TYR A 41 10.38 -9.90 1.27
CA TYR A 41 11.46 -8.91 1.21
C TYR A 41 12.51 -9.09 2.32
N HIS A 42 12.67 -10.31 2.81
CA HIS A 42 13.65 -10.58 3.85
C HIS A 42 15.08 -10.29 3.37
N GLY A 43 15.84 -9.52 4.15
CA GLY A 43 17.18 -9.03 3.79
C GLY A 43 17.18 -7.64 3.12
N GLN A 44 16.03 -7.13 2.68
CA GLN A 44 15.93 -5.73 2.25
C GLN A 44 15.93 -4.78 3.47
N PRO A 45 16.45 -3.55 3.33
CA PRO A 45 16.38 -2.56 4.40
C PRO A 45 14.91 -2.27 4.78
N TYR A 46 14.55 -2.47 6.05
CA TYR A 46 13.17 -2.28 6.52
C TYR A 46 12.59 -0.91 6.15
N ARG A 47 13.41 0.15 6.21
CA ARG A 47 13.00 1.51 5.82
C ARG A 47 12.56 1.57 4.35
N ALA A 48 13.25 0.88 3.45
CA ALA A 48 12.91 0.85 2.03
C ALA A 48 11.63 0.03 1.78
N VAL A 49 11.49 -1.13 2.44
CA VAL A 49 10.26 -1.95 2.37
C VAL A 49 9.05 -1.18 2.88
N TYR A 50 9.18 -0.50 4.03
CA TYR A 50 8.10 0.31 4.59
C TYR A 50 7.78 1.53 3.73
N GLY A 51 8.78 2.20 3.15
CA GLY A 51 8.59 3.30 2.20
C GLY A 51 7.80 2.86 0.97
N ALA A 52 8.21 1.74 0.35
CA ALA A 52 7.51 1.14 -0.77
C ALA A 52 6.04 0.80 -0.44
N PHE A 53 5.79 0.18 0.71
CA PHE A 53 4.43 -0.08 1.18
C PHE A 53 3.62 1.21 1.39
N SER A 54 4.24 2.25 1.97
CA SER A 54 3.60 3.56 2.18
C SER A 54 3.17 4.21 0.87
N ASN A 55 3.96 4.04 -0.19
CA ASN A 55 3.64 4.53 -1.53
C ASN A 55 2.39 3.84 -2.09
N LEU A 56 2.18 2.55 -1.79
CA LEU A 56 1.02 1.79 -2.27
C LEU A 56 -0.22 1.93 -1.39
N ARG A 57 -0.05 2.28 -0.11
CA ARG A 57 -1.09 2.20 0.92
C ARG A 57 -2.42 2.86 0.55
N HIS A 58 -2.40 3.97 -0.17
CA HIS A 58 -3.62 4.69 -0.58
C HIS A 58 -4.47 3.93 -1.61
N GLN A 59 -3.85 3.01 -2.35
CA GLN A 59 -4.50 2.17 -3.38
C GLN A 59 -4.93 0.81 -2.82
N LEU A 60 -4.53 0.49 -1.59
CA LEU A 60 -4.75 -0.81 -0.98
C LEU A 60 -5.98 -0.79 -0.07
N GLY A 61 -6.82 -1.81 -0.25
CA GLY A 61 -7.90 -2.16 0.67
C GLY A 61 -7.48 -3.30 1.59
N ARG A 62 -8.40 -3.72 2.44
CA ARG A 62 -8.26 -4.96 3.21
C ARG A 62 -9.38 -5.93 2.88
N CYS A 63 -9.04 -7.20 2.75
CA CYS A 63 -10.01 -8.28 2.67
C CYS A 63 -10.77 -8.40 3.99
N ASP A 64 -12.05 -8.77 3.89
CA ASP A 64 -12.90 -9.08 5.04
C ASP A 64 -12.68 -10.53 5.48
N ASP A 65 -11.42 -10.85 5.80
CA ASP A 65 -10.95 -12.20 6.07
C ASP A 65 -10.32 -12.29 7.47
N GLU A 66 -11.13 -12.00 8.48
CA GLU A 66 -10.73 -12.07 9.88
C GLU A 66 -10.07 -13.41 10.25
N PRO A 67 -9.01 -13.39 11.08
CA PRO A 67 -8.26 -12.23 11.62
C PRO A 67 -7.11 -11.70 10.74
N TRP A 68 -6.96 -12.16 9.50
CA TRP A 68 -5.76 -11.89 8.69
C TRP A 68 -5.77 -10.51 8.01
N TYR A 69 -6.95 -10.03 7.61
CA TYR A 69 -7.17 -8.73 6.96
C TYR A 69 -6.12 -8.42 5.87
N ARG A 70 -6.01 -9.30 4.89
CA ARG A 70 -5.00 -9.23 3.83
C ARG A 70 -5.13 -7.95 3.00
N TYR A 71 -4.01 -7.36 2.61
CA TYR A 71 -3.99 -6.23 1.69
C TYR A 71 -4.26 -6.71 0.28
N THR A 72 -5.14 -6.00 -0.42
CA THR A 72 -5.45 -6.21 -1.83
C THR A 72 -5.51 -4.86 -2.53
N PHE A 73 -5.19 -4.83 -3.82
CA PHE A 73 -5.56 -3.67 -4.63
C PHE A 73 -7.07 -3.58 -4.72
N SER A 74 -7.57 -2.35 -4.69
CA SER A 74 -8.95 -2.05 -5.03
C SER A 74 -8.99 -1.37 -6.37
N ASP A 75 -9.92 -1.80 -7.22
CA ASP A 75 -10.21 -1.13 -8.47
C ASP A 75 -10.99 0.18 -8.26
N THR A 76 -11.47 0.42 -7.03
CA THR A 76 -12.10 1.67 -6.61
C THR A 76 -11.18 2.45 -5.69
N ASP A 77 -11.06 3.75 -5.97
CA ASP A 77 -10.31 4.70 -5.16
C ASP A 77 -10.95 4.79 -3.77
N PHE A 78 -10.19 4.50 -2.71
CA PHE A 78 -10.69 4.62 -1.32
C PHE A 78 -10.67 6.07 -0.83
N ALA A 79 -10.02 6.97 -1.58
CA ALA A 79 -10.10 8.39 -1.31
C ALA A 79 -11.54 8.86 -1.56
N VAL A 80 -12.18 9.42 -0.53
CA VAL A 80 -13.40 10.20 -0.68
C VAL A 80 -13.12 11.26 -1.76
N SER A 81 -13.77 11.16 -2.91
CA SER A 81 -13.73 12.23 -3.90
C SER A 81 -14.03 13.54 -3.17
N PRO A 82 -13.19 14.59 -3.27
CA PRO A 82 -13.48 15.85 -2.61
C PRO A 82 -14.87 16.27 -3.08
N GLN A 83 -15.82 16.25 -2.14
CA GLN A 83 -17.18 16.66 -2.40
C GLN A 83 -17.09 18.11 -2.90
N GLU A 84 -17.31 18.34 -4.19
CA GLU A 84 -17.42 19.70 -4.73
C GLU A 84 -18.45 20.41 -3.84
N GLY A 85 -17.98 21.45 -3.15
CA GLY A 85 -18.80 22.17 -2.18
C GLY A 85 -20.13 22.62 -2.80
N PRO A 86 -21.18 22.82 -1.99
CA PRO A 86 -22.48 23.20 -2.51
C PRO A 86 -22.36 24.41 -3.44
N PRO A 87 -23.12 24.45 -4.56
CA PRO A 87 -23.05 25.55 -5.51
C PRO A 87 -23.27 26.87 -4.77
N SER A 88 -22.28 27.76 -4.86
CA SER A 88 -22.39 29.13 -4.36
C SER A 88 -23.57 29.82 -5.05
N ASN A 89 -24.56 30.26 -4.28
CA ASN A 89 -25.67 31.13 -4.71
C ASN A 89 -25.15 32.56 -4.93
N PHE A 90 -24.12 32.75 -5.76
CA PHE A 90 -23.65 34.08 -6.11
C PHE A 90 -24.65 34.76 -7.05
N ASP A 91 -25.55 35.55 -6.48
CA ASP A 91 -26.45 36.45 -7.21
C ASP A 91 -25.83 37.86 -7.29
N PRO A 92 -25.42 38.35 -8.48
CA PRO A 92 -24.86 39.69 -8.65
C PRO A 92 -25.90 40.82 -8.53
N ARG A 93 -27.17 40.55 -8.21
CA ARG A 93 -28.24 41.56 -8.17
C ARG A 93 -28.51 42.20 -6.82
N HIS A 94 -27.81 41.81 -5.75
CA HIS A 94 -27.86 42.56 -4.50
C HIS A 94 -26.76 43.64 -4.47
N ARG A 95 -27.11 44.85 -4.91
CA ARG A 95 -26.46 46.12 -4.54
C ARG A 95 -27.11 46.70 -3.30
#